data_AF-S4RFJ0-F1
#
_entry.id   AF-S4RFJ0-F1
#
_cell.length_a   1.000
_cell.length_b   1.000
_cell.length_c   1.000
_cell.angle_alpha   90.00
_cell.angle_beta   90.00
_cell.angle_gamma   90.00
#
_symmetry.space_group_name_H-M   'P 1'
#
loop_
_entity.id
_entity.type
_entity.pdbx_description
1 polymer ?
#
loop_
_entity_poly.entity_id
_entity_poly.type
_entity_poly.pdbx_seq_one_letter_code
_entity_poly.pdbx_strand_id
1 'polypeptide(L)'
;MSTNQDAEARGLRSGGPVFSDLDAGDPDQETTEMESLCMRCYENGVTRLLFTRIPFFREVVLSSFSCEHCGFANSEVLSAGRVQEKGVRYELSVRSPK
;
A
#
# COMPACT_ATOMS: atom_id res chain seq x y z
N MET A 1 -39.08 0.22 -6.27
CA MET A 1 -38.29 1.21 -7.05
C MET A 1 -36.89 0.64 -7.17
N SER A 2 -36.42 0.58 -8.40
CA SER A 2 -35.37 -0.29 -8.93
C SER A 2 -33.98 -0.12 -8.30
N THR A 3 -33.35 -1.29 -8.10
CA THR A 3 -31.93 -1.68 -8.20
C THR A 3 -30.83 -0.62 -8.38
N ASN A 4 -29.69 -0.90 -7.73
CA ASN A 4 -28.33 -1.09 -8.32
C ASN A 4 -27.32 -1.01 -7.15
N GLN A 5 -26.74 -2.10 -6.60
CA GLN A 5 -25.72 -2.97 -7.20
C GLN A 5 -24.65 -2.23 -8.02
N ASP A 6 -23.41 -2.45 -7.60
CA ASP A 6 -22.14 -2.22 -8.33
C ASP A 6 -21.50 -0.83 -8.20
N ALA A 7 -20.81 -0.61 -7.08
CA ALA A 7 -19.65 0.28 -7.05
C ALA A 7 -18.45 -0.53 -7.58
N GLU A 8 -18.13 -0.32 -8.86
CA GLU A 8 -17.08 -1.01 -9.62
C GLU A 8 -15.72 -0.95 -8.91
N ALA A 9 -15.20 -2.12 -8.52
CA ALA A 9 -13.79 -2.33 -8.21
C ALA A 9 -12.98 -2.31 -9.52
N ARG A 10 -12.62 -1.12 -10.01
CA ARG A 10 -11.73 -0.95 -11.15
C ARG A 10 -10.28 -1.07 -10.68
N GLY A 11 -9.61 -2.20 -10.95
CA GLY A 11 -8.16 -2.27 -10.83
C GLY A 11 -7.51 -3.65 -10.63
N LEU A 12 -8.26 -4.75 -10.45
CA LEU A 12 -7.61 -6.04 -10.25
C LEU A 12 -7.23 -6.69 -11.59
N ARG A 13 -5.94 -6.62 -11.97
CA ARG A 13 -5.38 -7.28 -13.15
C ARG A 13 -5.67 -8.79 -13.10
N SER A 14 -6.17 -9.32 -14.22
CA SER A 14 -6.27 -10.74 -14.49
C SER A 14 -4.90 -11.30 -14.91
N GLY A 15 -4.23 -12.04 -14.02
CA GLY A 15 -3.22 -13.04 -14.41
C GLY A 15 -1.81 -12.98 -13.79
N GLY A 16 -1.49 -11.99 -12.96
CA GLY A 16 -0.20 -11.89 -12.25
C GLY A 16 -0.29 -12.23 -10.75
N PRO A 17 0.84 -12.49 -10.07
CA PRO A 17 0.85 -12.61 -8.61
C PRO A 17 0.45 -11.27 -7.98
N VAL A 18 -0.42 -11.30 -6.95
CA VAL A 18 -0.86 -10.09 -6.22
C VAL A 18 0.32 -9.36 -5.58
N PHE A 19 1.36 -10.08 -5.16
CA PHE A 19 2.59 -9.52 -4.59
C PHE A 19 3.80 -9.76 -5.50
N SER A 20 4.36 -8.67 -6.02
CA SER A 20 5.63 -8.65 -6.77
C SER A 20 6.79 -8.16 -5.90
N ASP A 21 8.03 -8.51 -6.23
CA ASP A 21 9.18 -7.99 -5.51
C ASP A 21 9.33 -6.47 -5.76
N LEU A 22 9.81 -5.71 -4.76
CA LEU A 22 9.96 -4.25 -4.91
C LEU A 22 11.13 -3.93 -5.84
N ASP A 23 10.86 -3.28 -6.97
CA ASP A 23 11.87 -2.89 -7.95
C ASP A 23 11.60 -1.48 -8.48
N ALA A 24 12.48 -0.53 -8.15
CA ALA A 24 12.36 0.85 -8.59
C ALA A 24 12.58 1.04 -10.11
N GLY A 25 13.14 0.03 -10.80
CA GLY A 25 13.36 0.02 -12.23
C GLY A 25 12.24 -0.63 -13.04
N ASP A 26 11.23 -1.22 -12.40
CA ASP A 26 10.13 -1.91 -13.06
C ASP A 26 9.00 -0.94 -13.45
N PRO A 27 8.81 -0.62 -14.74
CA PRO A 27 7.75 0.28 -15.18
C PRO A 27 6.35 -0.33 -15.04
N ASP A 28 6.24 -1.66 -14.89
CA ASP A 28 4.97 -2.37 -14.75
C ASP A 28 4.54 -2.52 -13.28
N GLN A 29 5.35 -2.02 -12.32
CA GLN A 29 5.01 -1.98 -10.90
C GLN A 29 3.94 -0.91 -10.62
N GLU A 30 2.70 -1.23 -10.97
CA GLU A 30 1.55 -0.35 -10.81
C GLU A 30 0.96 -0.39 -9.39
N THR A 31 0.54 0.77 -8.90
CA THR A 31 -0.25 0.89 -7.66
C THR A 31 -1.74 0.76 -7.95
N THR A 32 -2.47 0.09 -7.07
CA THR A 32 -3.94 0.11 -7.08
C THR A 32 -4.45 1.39 -6.41
N GLU A 33 -5.27 2.17 -7.09
CA GLU A 33 -5.86 3.38 -6.53
C GLU A 33 -7.34 3.18 -6.17
N MET A 34 -7.77 3.75 -5.05
CA MET A 34 -9.18 3.76 -4.65
C MET A 34 -9.55 5.06 -3.93
N GLU A 35 -10.80 5.47 -4.05
CA GLU A 35 -11.36 6.55 -3.23
C GLU A 35 -11.57 6.07 -1.79
N SER A 36 -11.30 6.95 -0.83
CA SER A 36 -11.36 6.62 0.60
C SER A 36 -11.67 7.85 1.43
N LEU A 37 -12.34 7.67 2.57
CA LEU A 37 -12.76 8.77 3.44
C LEU A 37 -11.55 9.42 4.14
N CYS A 38 -11.43 10.75 4.06
CA CYS A 38 -10.46 11.50 4.84
C CYS A 38 -10.90 11.59 6.30
N MET A 39 -10.15 10.98 7.22
CA MET A 39 -10.46 11.03 8.66
C MET A 39 -10.21 12.41 9.30
N ARG A 40 -9.73 13.41 8.55
CA ARG A 40 -9.52 14.79 9.03
C ARG A 40 -10.67 15.72 8.65
N CYS A 41 -11.05 15.77 7.38
CA CYS A 41 -12.08 16.70 6.88
C CYS A 41 -13.36 16.00 6.41
N TYR A 42 -13.42 14.67 6.45
CA TYR A 42 -14.57 13.85 6.07
C TYR A 42 -14.99 13.94 4.59
N GLU A 43 -14.14 14.54 3.75
CA GLU A 43 -14.26 14.46 2.28
C GLU A 43 -13.50 13.24 1.74
N ASN A 44 -13.77 12.81 0.50
CA ASN A 44 -13.03 11.72 -0.12
C ASN A 44 -11.62 12.17 -0.54
N GLY A 45 -10.62 11.36 -0.21
CA GLY A 45 -9.29 11.42 -0.78
C GLY A 45 -8.97 10.15 -1.57
N VAL A 46 -7.72 10.02 -2.00
CA VAL A 46 -7.24 8.87 -2.76
C VAL A 46 -6.29 8.05 -1.89
N THR A 47 -6.53 6.75 -1.80
CA THR A 47 -5.58 5.78 -1.25
C THR A 47 -4.93 5.01 -2.39
N ARG A 48 -3.61 4.99 -2.43
CA ARG A 48 -2.79 4.17 -3.32
C ARG A 48 -2.23 2.99 -2.54
N LEU A 49 -2.42 1.79 -3.07
CA LEU A 49 -1.92 0.55 -2.50
C LEU A 49 -0.85 -0.05 -3.42
N LEU A 50 0.32 -0.32 -2.85
CA LEU A 50 1.35 -1.13 -3.49
C LEU A 50 1.48 -2.46 -2.75
N PHE A 51 1.19 -3.55 -3.45
CA PHE A 51 1.32 -4.91 -2.94
C PHE A 51 2.69 -5.44 -3.32
N THR A 52 3.61 -5.55 -2.36
CA THR A 52 4.99 -5.89 -2.68
C THR A 52 5.63 -6.85 -1.68
N ARG A 53 6.67 -7.55 -2.12
CA ARG A 53 7.57 -8.35 -1.31
C ARG A 53 8.87 -7.58 -1.12
N ILE A 54 9.16 -7.26 0.14
CA ILE A 54 10.43 -6.64 0.54
C ILE A 54 11.27 -7.71 1.27
N PRO A 55 12.55 -7.88 0.92
CA PRO A 55 13.44 -8.78 1.65
C PRO A 55 13.36 -8.55 3.17
N PHE A 56 13.29 -9.63 3.95
CA PHE A 56 13.12 -9.64 5.41
C PHE A 56 11.76 -9.15 5.96
N PHE A 57 11.05 -8.29 5.24
CA PHE A 57 9.70 -7.81 5.60
C PHE A 57 8.58 -8.65 4.97
N ARG A 58 8.91 -9.52 4.01
CA ARG A 58 7.99 -10.43 3.31
C ARG A 58 6.91 -9.66 2.57
N GLU A 59 5.69 -10.21 2.50
CA GLU A 59 4.53 -9.59 1.87
C GLU A 59 4.03 -8.40 2.70
N VAL A 60 4.16 -7.22 2.11
CA VAL A 60 3.73 -5.96 2.69
C VAL A 60 2.81 -5.21 1.73
N VAL A 61 1.88 -4.45 2.28
CA VAL A 61 1.08 -3.47 1.54
C VAL A 61 1.53 -2.10 1.99
N LEU A 62 2.05 -1.31 1.05
CA LEU A 62 2.27 0.12 1.29
C LEU A 62 0.97 0.84 0.95
N SER A 63 0.39 1.50 1.95
CA SER A 63 -0.79 2.35 1.77
C SER A 63 -0.35 3.80 1.82
N SER A 64 -0.75 4.59 0.82
CA SER A 64 -0.49 6.02 0.77
C SER A 64 -1.79 6.77 0.49
N PHE A 65 -2.30 7.44 1.51
CA PHE A 65 -3.49 8.28 1.44
C PHE A 65 -3.09 9.74 1.20
N SER A 66 -3.82 10.42 0.30
CA SER A 66 -3.71 11.87 0.09
C SER A 66 -5.08 12.50 -0.11
N CYS A 67 -5.36 13.60 0.58
CA CYS A 67 -6.57 14.39 0.45
C CYS A 67 -6.27 15.78 -0.13
N GLU A 68 -6.82 16.08 -1.31
CA GLU A 68 -6.63 17.38 -1.98
C GLU A 68 -7.43 18.51 -1.31
N HIS A 69 -8.50 18.20 -0.58
CA HIS A 69 -9.35 19.19 0.07
C HIS A 69 -8.70 19.88 1.27
N CYS A 70 -8.00 19.12 2.13
CA CYS A 70 -7.41 19.64 3.36
C CYS A 70 -5.88 19.43 3.46
N GLY A 71 -5.27 18.81 2.45
CA GLY A 71 -3.83 18.52 2.42
C GLY A 71 -3.37 17.43 3.39
N PHE A 72 -4.29 16.71 4.04
CA PHE A 72 -3.91 15.58 4.87
C PHE A 72 -3.37 14.44 4.03
N ALA A 73 -2.22 13.89 4.42
CA ALA A 73 -1.62 12.71 3.83
C ALA A 73 -1.16 11.76 4.94
N ASN A 74 -1.22 10.47 4.65
CA ASN A 74 -0.82 9.41 5.56
C ASN A 74 -0.16 8.28 4.77
N SER A 75 0.90 7.68 5.31
CA SER A 75 1.56 6.54 4.68
C SER A 75 1.80 5.45 5.71
N GLU A 76 1.36 4.23 5.40
CA GLU A 76 1.37 3.10 6.31
C GLU A 76 1.99 1.87 5.64
N VAL A 77 2.71 1.08 6.43
CA VAL A 77 3.23 -0.23 6.03
C VAL A 77 2.41 -1.29 6.74
N LEU A 78 1.62 -2.04 5.99
CA LEU A 78 0.79 -3.11 6.52
C LEU A 78 1.46 -4.46 6.21
N SER A 79 1.59 -5.30 7.24
CA SER A 79 2.04 -6.67 7.03
C SER A 79 0.87 -7.51 6.50
N ALA A 80 0.99 -8.06 5.29
CA ALA A 80 -0.05 -8.92 4.71
C ALA A 80 0.09 -10.39 5.13
N GLY A 81 1.28 -10.77 5.61
CA GLY A 81 1.58 -12.13 6.05
C GLY A 81 1.17 -12.43 7.49
N ARG A 82 1.39 -13.69 7.90
CA ARG A 82 1.21 -14.11 9.31
C ARG A 82 2.08 -13.27 10.25
N VAL A 83 1.50 -12.92 11.39
CA VAL A 83 2.25 -12.35 12.52
C VAL A 83 3.42 -13.26 12.86
N GLN A 84 4.60 -12.66 13.05
CA GLN A 84 5.81 -13.40 13.36
C GLN A 84 5.74 -13.99 14.75
N GLU A 85 6.31 -15.19 14.92
CA GLU A 85 6.44 -15.83 16.23
C GLU A 85 7.31 -15.01 17.19
N LYS A 86 8.22 -14.19 16.65
CA LYS A 86 9.15 -13.35 17.40
C LYS A 86 9.16 -11.94 16.84
N GLY A 87 9.29 -10.94 17.72
CA GLY A 87 9.64 -9.58 17.31
C GLY A 87 11.08 -9.52 16.77
N VAL A 88 11.37 -8.53 15.94
CA VAL A 88 12.71 -8.31 15.38
C VAL A 88 13.25 -6.97 15.87
N ARG A 89 14.52 -6.94 16.28
CA ARG A 89 15.28 -5.72 16.58
C ARG A 89 16.47 -5.65 15.63
N TYR A 90 16.52 -4.58 14.83
CA TYR A 90 17.66 -4.29 13.96
C TYR A 90 18.59 -3.30 14.68
N GLU A 91 19.88 -3.62 14.78
CA GLU A 91 20.90 -2.76 15.38
C GLU A 91 22.08 -2.63 14.40
N LEU A 92 22.38 -1.40 13.99
CA LEU A 92 23.42 -1.10 13.00
C LEU A 92 24.44 -0.14 13.61
N SER A 93 25.69 -0.60 13.73
CA SER A 93 26.84 0.25 14.07
C SER A 93 27.53 0.68 12.78
N VAL A 94 27.36 1.95 12.40
CA VAL A 94 27.96 2.51 11.17
C VAL A 94 29.45 2.75 11.41
N ARG A 95 30.31 2.12 10.61
CA ARG A 95 31.78 2.17 10.76
C ARG A 95 32.51 2.87 9.62
N SER A 96 31.85 3.08 8.49
CA SER A 96 32.41 3.72 7.31
C SER A 96 31.31 4.36 6.46
N PRO A 97 31.65 5.32 5.58
CA PRO A 97 30.77 5.75 4.51
C PRO A 97 30.37 4.60 3.60
N LYS A 98 29.25 4.76 2.89
CA LYS A 98 28.74 3.82 1.89
C LYS A 98 29.46 3.98 0.56
#